data_AF-J1JRB8-F1
#
_entry.id   AF-J1JRB8-F1
#
_cell.length_a   1.000
_cell.length_b   1.000
_cell.length_c   1.000
_cell.angle_alpha   90.00
_cell.angle_beta   90.00
_cell.angle_gamma   90.00
#
_symmetry.space_group_name_H-M   'P 1'
#
loop_
_entity.id
_entity.type
_entity.pdbx_description
1 polymer ?
#
loop_
_entity_poly.entity_id
_entity_poly.type
_entity_poly.pdbx_seq_one_letter_code
_entity_poly.pdbx_strand_id
1 'polypeptide(L)'
;MGILIKIVHRCGWLCVVLTLLIWSHCAFSEEEGSQQDKSRSFIVKSQEQEKENLVSQTQLLLNARLTNSHQDIEKGLVWRVYAPILGIDNKLPLVATYKGGSARFDLEPGSYLVHVSFGHMGAVHHIRLENGQSLVKNFNLEAGGVILNATLLNGIINEKELRFTIYEDEKENDDTGVVLSNVKPQSVVRLKAGRYHVDSHYGSINATVRSDIQVEAGKMMAITLEHQAAQIVLKLVRQEGGEALADTSWSLANDSGDIVYETVGAYVSLVLAEGEYIAIAKNKDKIYQKVFSVVSGHDEDISVVANEQNMQQIEEDMN
;
A
#
# COMPACT_ATOMS: atom_id res chain seq x y z
N MET A 1 7.27 6.61 44.59
CA MET A 1 6.83 7.80 45.34
C MET A 1 6.63 8.95 44.35
N GLY A 2 5.68 9.86 44.61
CA GLY A 2 5.30 10.93 43.69
C GLY A 2 3.86 10.75 43.18
N ILE A 3 2.90 11.39 43.85
CA ILE A 3 1.45 11.33 43.57
C ILE A 3 0.94 12.80 43.50
N LEU A 4 -0.27 12.99 42.99
CA LEU A 4 -1.11 14.22 43.07
C LEU A 4 -0.79 15.29 42.00
N ILE A 5 -1.74 16.06 41.42
CA ILE A 5 -3.19 16.19 41.72
C ILE A 5 -4.01 16.63 40.48
N LYS A 6 -5.33 16.34 40.48
CA LYS A 6 -6.34 16.91 39.55
C LYS A 6 -6.91 18.22 40.12
N ILE A 7 -7.50 19.09 39.29
CA ILE A 7 -8.71 19.86 39.68
C ILE A 7 -9.52 20.31 38.45
N VAL A 8 -10.83 20.44 38.65
CA VAL A 8 -11.89 20.79 37.70
C VAL A 8 -12.72 21.91 38.33
N HIS A 9 -13.23 22.89 37.57
CA HIS A 9 -14.60 23.42 37.81
C HIS A 9 -15.19 24.28 36.69
N ARG A 10 -16.53 24.30 36.68
CA ARG A 10 -17.42 25.10 35.82
C ARG A 10 -17.89 26.37 36.55
N CYS A 11 -18.05 27.46 35.82
CA CYS A 11 -19.08 28.50 35.97
C CYS A 11 -19.32 29.08 34.56
N GLY A 12 -20.52 29.47 34.09
CA GLY A 12 -21.83 29.46 34.72
C GLY A 12 -22.41 30.87 34.83
N TRP A 13 -23.10 31.38 33.80
CA TRP A 13 -23.98 32.55 33.95
C TRP A 13 -25.12 32.58 32.92
N LEU A 14 -26.31 33.01 33.35
CA LEU A 14 -27.56 33.02 32.59
C LEU A 14 -28.57 33.98 33.27
N CYS A 15 -28.99 35.07 32.61
CA CYS A 15 -30.10 35.99 32.94
C CYS A 15 -30.47 36.80 31.66
N VAL A 16 -31.69 37.20 31.24
CA VAL A 16 -33.03 37.51 31.84
C VAL A 16 -33.28 39.02 32.04
N VAL A 17 -34.36 39.68 31.54
CA VAL A 17 -35.26 39.46 30.36
C VAL A 17 -36.16 40.73 30.11
N LEU A 18 -36.57 41.04 28.84
CA LEU A 18 -37.61 42.04 28.44
C LEU A 18 -37.33 43.54 28.85
N THR A 19 -38.00 44.64 28.40
CA THR A 19 -39.21 44.96 27.59
C THR A 19 -39.25 46.48 27.18
N LEU A 20 -40.00 46.85 26.11
CA LEU A 20 -40.80 48.12 25.90
C LEU A 20 -40.11 49.52 25.89
N LEU A 21 -40.71 50.63 25.42
CA LEU A 21 -41.43 51.02 24.18
C LEU A 21 -41.66 52.58 24.13
N ILE A 22 -41.83 53.16 22.93
CA ILE A 22 -42.61 54.42 22.59
C ILE A 22 -42.01 55.86 22.76
N TRP A 23 -41.98 56.55 21.61
CA TRP A 23 -42.16 57.98 21.21
C TRP A 23 -41.82 59.22 22.08
N SER A 24 -41.21 60.23 21.43
CA SER A 24 -41.87 61.48 20.90
C SER A 24 -40.89 62.30 20.03
N HIS A 25 -41.17 62.57 18.75
CA HIS A 25 -41.85 63.76 18.18
C HIS A 25 -41.10 65.11 18.29
N CYS A 26 -40.68 65.64 17.13
CA CYS A 26 -40.57 67.08 16.82
C CYS A 26 -40.94 67.28 15.34
N ALA A 27 -41.57 68.41 15.03
CA ALA A 27 -42.16 68.74 13.72
C ALA A 27 -41.60 70.06 13.16
N PHE A 28 -42.30 70.65 12.16
CA PHE A 28 -42.08 71.95 11.47
C PHE A 28 -41.27 71.83 10.15
N SER A 29 -41.81 72.00 8.92
CA SER A 29 -42.56 73.12 8.25
C SER A 29 -41.59 74.21 7.70
N GLU A 30 -41.67 74.76 6.47
CA GLU A 30 -42.48 74.52 5.22
C GLU A 30 -41.95 75.43 4.06
N GLU A 31 -42.68 75.52 2.93
CA GLU A 31 -42.46 76.22 1.63
C GLU A 31 -41.88 75.35 0.50
N GLU A 32 -42.65 74.87 -0.49
CA GLU A 32 -43.48 75.51 -1.55
C GLU A 32 -42.70 75.80 -2.86
N GLY A 33 -43.26 75.33 -3.99
CA GLY A 33 -42.60 75.42 -5.31
C GLY A 33 -43.28 74.54 -6.38
N SER A 34 -44.47 74.95 -6.82
CA SER A 34 -45.30 74.23 -7.81
C SER A 34 -44.64 74.12 -9.20
N GLN A 35 -44.70 72.93 -9.83
CA GLN A 35 -45.46 72.81 -11.08
C GLN A 35 -45.80 71.36 -11.49
N GLN A 36 -46.90 71.26 -12.22
CA GLN A 36 -47.65 70.05 -12.54
C GLN A 36 -47.47 69.69 -14.01
N ASP A 37 -46.95 68.50 -14.31
CA ASP A 37 -47.22 67.82 -15.58
C ASP A 37 -47.64 66.36 -15.33
N LYS A 38 -48.58 65.89 -16.15
CA LYS A 38 -49.38 64.69 -15.89
C LYS A 38 -49.37 63.80 -17.12
N SER A 39 -48.80 62.61 -16.94
CA SER A 39 -48.86 61.45 -17.84
C SER A 39 -48.04 61.54 -19.12
N ARG A 40 -46.94 60.76 -19.14
CA ARG A 40 -46.85 59.65 -20.09
C ARG A 40 -46.05 58.49 -19.50
N SER A 41 -46.69 57.33 -19.48
CA SER A 41 -46.12 56.07 -19.02
C SER A 41 -44.98 55.61 -19.94
N PHE A 42 -43.75 55.60 -19.44
CA PHE A 42 -42.70 54.75 -19.99
C PHE A 42 -42.01 53.99 -18.85
N ILE A 43 -42.28 52.69 -18.81
CA ILE A 43 -41.61 51.74 -17.94
C ILE A 43 -40.18 51.58 -18.48
N VAL A 44 -39.23 52.29 -17.89
CA VAL A 44 -37.82 51.89 -17.90
C VAL A 44 -37.49 51.46 -16.49
N LYS A 45 -38.02 50.29 -16.12
CA LYS A 45 -37.72 49.63 -14.86
C LYS A 45 -36.35 48.98 -15.01
N SER A 46 -35.44 49.31 -14.10
CA SER A 46 -34.08 48.78 -14.04
C SER A 46 -34.08 47.26 -14.17
N GLN A 47 -33.49 46.76 -15.25
CA GLN A 47 -33.12 45.34 -15.41
C GLN A 47 -31.60 45.23 -15.60
N GLU A 48 -30.86 45.77 -14.64
CA GLU A 48 -29.72 45.01 -14.10
C GLU A 48 -30.29 43.86 -13.24
N GLN A 49 -31.00 42.93 -13.90
CA GLN A 49 -31.09 41.58 -13.37
C GLN A 49 -29.79 40.90 -13.78
N GLU A 50 -28.83 40.99 -12.87
CA GLU A 50 -28.01 39.86 -12.42
C GLU A 50 -28.38 38.58 -13.17
N LYS A 51 -27.71 38.37 -14.31
CA LYS A 51 -27.75 37.09 -14.99
C LYS A 51 -26.97 36.16 -14.09
N GLU A 52 -27.67 35.51 -13.16
CA GLU A 52 -27.15 34.39 -12.39
C GLU A 52 -26.32 33.55 -13.34
N ASN A 53 -25.06 33.35 -12.97
CA ASN A 53 -24.19 32.46 -13.71
C ASN A 53 -24.73 31.05 -13.46
N LEU A 54 -25.73 30.66 -14.26
CA LEU A 54 -26.11 29.29 -14.51
C LEU A 54 -24.90 28.63 -15.17
N VAL A 55 -23.90 28.35 -14.34
CA VAL A 55 -22.83 27.41 -14.60
C VAL A 55 -23.57 26.12 -14.87
N SER A 56 -23.79 25.82 -16.15
CA SER A 56 -24.58 24.69 -16.58
C SER A 56 -23.73 23.46 -16.30
N GLN A 57 -23.94 22.92 -15.09
CA GLN A 57 -23.18 21.82 -14.55
C GLN A 57 -23.26 20.65 -15.51
N THR A 58 -22.09 20.24 -15.98
CA THR A 58 -21.93 19.06 -16.81
C THR A 58 -21.93 17.85 -15.91
N GLN A 59 -22.51 16.75 -16.38
CA GLN A 59 -22.63 15.53 -15.61
C GLN A 59 -21.72 14.47 -16.21
N LEU A 60 -20.81 13.92 -15.40
CA LEU A 60 -19.89 12.86 -15.80
C LEU A 60 -20.22 11.59 -15.01
N LEU A 61 -20.73 10.57 -15.70
CA LEU A 61 -20.92 9.22 -15.17
C LEU A 61 -19.77 8.34 -15.62
N LEU A 62 -19.14 7.66 -14.66
CA LEU A 62 -17.99 6.79 -14.87
C LEU A 62 -18.32 5.37 -14.39
N ASN A 63 -18.19 4.40 -15.28
CA ASN A 63 -18.30 2.98 -14.96
C ASN A 63 -17.00 2.27 -15.30
N ALA A 64 -16.66 1.19 -14.61
CA ALA A 64 -15.48 0.38 -14.93
C ALA A 64 -15.82 -1.11 -14.92
N ARG A 65 -15.22 -1.87 -15.84
CA ARG A 65 -15.42 -3.33 -16.02
C ARG A 65 -14.07 -4.03 -16.15
N LEU A 66 -14.00 -5.30 -15.75
CA LEU A 66 -12.78 -6.10 -15.91
C LEU A 66 -12.51 -6.47 -17.38
N THR A 67 -13.57 -6.70 -18.15
CA THR A 67 -13.57 -6.84 -19.62
C THR A 67 -14.86 -6.23 -20.17
N ASN A 68 -14.95 -6.01 -21.49
CA ASN A 68 -16.16 -5.49 -22.15
C ASN A 68 -17.43 -6.33 -21.89
N SER A 69 -17.29 -7.64 -21.60
CA SER A 69 -18.40 -8.58 -21.35
C SER A 69 -18.81 -8.70 -19.88
N HIS A 70 -18.06 -8.12 -18.95
CA HIS A 70 -18.39 -8.16 -17.51
C HIS A 70 -19.37 -7.07 -17.10
N GLN A 71 -20.01 -7.27 -15.94
CA GLN A 71 -20.79 -6.23 -15.25
C GLN A 71 -19.87 -5.13 -14.69
N ASP A 72 -20.46 -3.99 -14.36
CA ASP A 72 -19.74 -2.87 -13.75
C ASP A 72 -19.26 -3.23 -12.34
N ILE A 73 -18.02 -2.84 -12.02
CA ILE A 73 -17.35 -3.16 -10.75
C ILE A 73 -17.99 -2.31 -9.64
N GLU A 74 -18.68 -2.96 -8.70
CA GLU A 74 -19.43 -2.28 -7.64
C GLU A 74 -18.55 -1.70 -6.51
N LYS A 75 -17.35 -2.24 -6.28
CA LYS A 75 -16.53 -1.96 -5.10
C LYS A 75 -15.03 -2.03 -5.40
N GLY A 76 -14.24 -1.25 -4.66
CA GLY A 76 -12.78 -1.28 -4.70
C GLY A 76 -12.14 -0.37 -5.76
N LEU A 77 -12.95 0.38 -6.53
CA LEU A 77 -12.45 1.43 -7.41
C LEU A 77 -12.12 2.69 -6.60
N VAL A 78 -11.06 3.38 -7.00
CA VAL A 78 -10.78 4.76 -6.59
C VAL A 78 -10.65 5.62 -7.83
N TRP A 79 -11.59 6.55 -7.99
CA TRP A 79 -11.62 7.54 -9.05
C TRP A 79 -10.99 8.85 -8.57
N ARG A 80 -10.21 9.48 -9.44
CA ARG A 80 -9.62 10.81 -9.23
C ARG A 80 -9.73 11.60 -10.52
N VAL A 81 -10.37 12.77 -10.43
CA VAL A 81 -10.50 13.71 -11.56
C VAL A 81 -9.53 14.85 -11.31
N TYR A 82 -8.68 15.12 -12.29
CA TYR A 82 -7.66 16.16 -12.25
C TYR A 82 -7.91 17.22 -13.32
N ALA A 83 -7.52 18.46 -13.03
CA ALA A 83 -7.36 19.48 -14.06
C ALA A 83 -6.16 19.11 -14.96
N PRO A 84 -6.20 19.41 -16.27
CA PRO A 84 -5.22 18.94 -17.25
C PRO A 84 -3.96 19.82 -17.32
N ILE A 85 -3.93 20.94 -16.59
CA ILE A 85 -2.83 21.89 -16.52
C ILE A 85 -2.18 21.76 -15.14
N LEU A 86 -0.85 21.76 -15.08
CA LEU A 86 -0.10 21.70 -13.82
C LEU A 86 -0.33 22.96 -12.98
N GLY A 87 -0.46 22.77 -11.66
CA GLY A 87 -0.50 23.84 -10.68
C GLY A 87 0.88 24.42 -10.37
N ILE A 88 0.90 25.38 -9.44
CA ILE A 88 2.10 26.08 -8.98
C ILE A 88 3.12 25.13 -8.34
N ASP A 89 2.66 24.00 -7.78
CA ASP A 89 3.48 22.93 -7.19
C ASP A 89 4.01 21.91 -8.23
N ASN A 90 3.83 22.20 -9.52
CA ASN A 90 4.17 21.33 -10.65
C ASN A 90 3.47 19.96 -10.63
N LYS A 91 2.28 19.86 -10.02
CA LYS A 91 1.41 18.67 -10.04
C LYS A 91 0.07 18.96 -10.68
N LEU A 92 -0.65 17.93 -11.11
CA LEU A 92 -2.01 18.08 -11.62
C LEU A 92 -2.97 18.37 -10.44
N PRO A 93 -3.72 19.48 -10.44
CA PRO A 93 -4.69 19.79 -9.39
C PRO A 93 -5.80 18.74 -9.31
N LEU A 94 -6.02 18.16 -8.13
CA LEU A 94 -7.13 17.23 -7.89
C LEU A 94 -8.44 18.02 -7.77
N VAL A 95 -9.38 17.76 -8.68
CA VAL A 95 -10.70 18.41 -8.73
C VAL A 95 -11.72 17.62 -7.91
N ALA A 96 -11.74 16.29 -8.05
CA ALA A 96 -12.69 15.43 -7.34
C ALA A 96 -12.13 14.02 -7.13
N THR A 97 -12.67 13.29 -6.14
CA THR A 97 -12.37 11.86 -5.94
C THR A 97 -13.58 11.11 -5.42
N TYR A 98 -13.68 9.82 -5.76
CA TYR A 98 -14.70 8.91 -5.27
C TYR A 98 -14.11 7.52 -5.01
N LYS A 99 -14.62 6.81 -4.00
CA LYS A 99 -14.24 5.44 -3.64
C LYS A 99 -15.49 4.57 -3.59
N GLY A 100 -15.52 3.48 -4.35
CA GLY A 100 -16.71 2.63 -4.45
C GLY A 100 -16.74 1.82 -5.75
N GLY A 101 -17.86 1.90 -6.45
CA GLY A 101 -18.06 1.37 -7.80
C GLY A 101 -18.12 2.48 -8.82
N SER A 102 -19.14 2.49 -9.68
CA SER A 102 -19.43 3.61 -10.58
C SER A 102 -19.52 4.95 -9.84
N ALA A 103 -19.03 6.01 -10.48
CA ALA A 103 -18.98 7.36 -9.92
C ALA A 103 -19.84 8.33 -10.75
N ARG A 104 -20.41 9.32 -10.07
CA ARG A 104 -20.99 10.52 -10.68
C ARG A 104 -20.21 11.73 -10.19
N PHE A 105 -19.83 12.60 -11.12
CA PHE A 105 -19.30 13.93 -10.82
C PHE A 105 -20.11 14.98 -11.58
N ASP A 106 -20.47 16.05 -10.90
CA ASP A 106 -21.05 17.24 -11.52
C ASP A 106 -19.91 18.28 -11.59
N LEU A 107 -19.54 18.69 -12.81
CA LEU A 107 -18.30 19.44 -13.12
C LEU A 107 -18.59 20.64 -14.02
N GLU A 108 -17.69 21.61 -14.03
CA GLU A 108 -17.75 22.71 -15.00
C GLU A 108 -17.43 22.22 -16.43
N PRO A 109 -17.89 22.91 -17.49
CA PRO A 109 -17.47 22.61 -18.85
C PRO A 109 -15.96 22.83 -19.02
N GLY A 110 -15.24 21.83 -19.53
CA GLY A 110 -13.79 21.87 -19.59
C GLY A 110 -13.13 20.55 -19.98
N SER A 111 -11.80 20.52 -19.96
CA SER A 111 -11.01 19.30 -20.13
C SER A 111 -10.55 18.78 -18.77
N TYR A 112 -10.44 17.46 -18.62
CA TYR A 112 -10.08 16.77 -17.39
C TYR A 112 -9.25 15.50 -17.66
N LEU A 113 -8.42 15.10 -16.70
CA LEU A 113 -7.77 13.80 -16.66
C LEU A 113 -8.43 12.94 -15.58
N VAL A 114 -9.07 11.84 -16.00
CA VAL A 114 -9.73 10.90 -15.09
C VAL A 114 -8.84 9.68 -14.90
N HIS A 115 -8.35 9.49 -13.68
CA HIS A 115 -7.64 8.30 -13.24
C HIS A 115 -8.59 7.37 -12.48
N VAL A 116 -8.58 6.09 -12.82
CA VAL A 116 -9.25 5.00 -12.09
C VAL A 116 -8.22 3.97 -11.66
N SER A 117 -8.27 3.55 -10.39
CA SER A 117 -7.42 2.47 -9.87
C SER A 117 -8.23 1.37 -9.21
N PHE A 118 -7.90 0.11 -9.49
CA PHE A 118 -8.48 -1.12 -8.93
C PHE A 118 -7.37 -2.04 -8.41
N GLY A 119 -7.02 -1.92 -7.13
CA GLY A 119 -5.79 -2.51 -6.60
C GLY A 119 -4.56 -1.89 -7.26
N HIS A 120 -3.72 -2.71 -7.90
CA HIS A 120 -2.49 -2.26 -8.57
C HIS A 120 -2.70 -1.95 -10.06
N MET A 121 -3.89 -2.21 -10.62
CA MET A 121 -4.25 -1.75 -11.96
C MET A 121 -4.69 -0.28 -11.90
N GLY A 122 -4.05 0.61 -12.69
CA GLY A 122 -4.46 2.00 -12.88
C GLY A 122 -4.60 2.37 -14.36
N ALA A 123 -5.60 3.18 -14.71
CA ALA A 123 -5.84 3.68 -16.06
C ALA A 123 -6.20 5.18 -16.04
N VAL A 124 -5.67 5.95 -17.00
CA VAL A 124 -5.92 7.39 -17.14
C VAL A 124 -6.55 7.69 -18.49
N HIS A 125 -7.65 8.45 -18.49
CA HIS A 125 -8.30 8.93 -19.71
C HIS A 125 -8.48 10.45 -19.68
N HIS A 126 -8.12 11.11 -20.79
CA HIS A 126 -8.50 12.49 -21.02
C HIS A 126 -9.98 12.57 -21.45
N ILE A 127 -10.73 13.48 -20.84
CA ILE A 127 -12.15 13.71 -21.09
C ILE A 127 -12.36 15.21 -21.33
N ARG A 128 -13.25 15.55 -22.26
CA ARG A 128 -13.73 16.92 -22.48
C ARG A 128 -15.24 16.95 -22.27
N LEU A 129 -15.70 17.91 -21.49
CA LEU A 129 -17.09 18.14 -21.13
C LEU A 129 -17.55 19.46 -21.77
N GLU A 130 -18.58 19.39 -22.59
CA GLU A 130 -19.21 20.54 -23.24
C GLU A 130 -20.36 21.10 -22.38
N ASN A 131 -20.76 22.34 -22.63
CA ASN A 131 -21.69 23.05 -21.77
C ASN A 131 -23.06 22.34 -21.67
N GLY A 132 -23.51 22.03 -20.46
CA GLY A 132 -24.74 21.26 -20.21
C GLY A 132 -24.69 19.78 -20.65
N GLN A 133 -23.53 19.23 -21.00
CA GLN A 133 -23.40 17.83 -21.42
C GLN A 133 -23.59 16.87 -20.25
N SER A 134 -24.33 15.77 -20.48
CA SER A 134 -24.25 14.56 -19.67
C SER A 134 -23.46 13.49 -20.45
N LEU A 135 -22.30 13.10 -19.94
CA LEU A 135 -21.38 12.16 -20.56
C LEU A 135 -21.26 10.89 -19.71
N VAL A 136 -21.55 9.73 -20.31
CA VAL A 136 -21.27 8.42 -19.73
C VAL A 136 -19.99 7.86 -20.33
N LYS A 137 -19.02 7.49 -19.49
CA LYS A 137 -17.76 6.87 -19.92
C LYS A 137 -17.56 5.53 -19.22
N ASN A 138 -17.44 4.48 -20.02
CA ASN A 138 -17.11 3.14 -19.55
C ASN A 138 -15.60 2.90 -19.74
N PHE A 139 -14.96 2.33 -18.71
CA PHE A 139 -13.55 2.01 -18.68
C PHE A 139 -13.41 0.48 -18.69
N ASN A 140 -12.75 -0.06 -19.72
CA ASN A 140 -12.28 -1.44 -19.67
C ASN A 140 -10.95 -1.43 -18.90
N LEU A 141 -10.91 -2.09 -17.75
CA LEU A 141 -9.74 -2.12 -16.88
C LEU A 141 -8.73 -3.20 -17.27
N GLU A 142 -9.17 -4.20 -18.06
CA GLU A 142 -8.37 -5.36 -18.44
C GLU A 142 -7.70 -6.03 -17.23
N ALA A 143 -8.36 -6.02 -16.06
CA ALA A 143 -7.78 -6.42 -14.79
C ALA A 143 -8.10 -7.87 -14.44
N GLY A 144 -7.11 -8.59 -13.95
CA GLY A 144 -7.23 -9.94 -13.39
C GLY A 144 -6.93 -9.97 -11.89
N GLY A 145 -7.20 -11.11 -11.27
CA GLY A 145 -6.86 -11.38 -9.87
C GLY A 145 -5.91 -12.58 -9.73
N VAL A 146 -4.96 -12.48 -8.80
CA VAL A 146 -4.03 -13.56 -8.44
C VAL A 146 -4.10 -13.79 -6.93
N ILE A 147 -4.13 -15.06 -6.54
CA ILE A 147 -3.98 -15.53 -5.17
C ILE A 147 -2.72 -16.40 -5.14
N LEU A 148 -1.74 -15.97 -4.36
CA LEU A 148 -0.47 -16.68 -4.20
C LEU A 148 -0.49 -17.50 -2.92
N ASN A 149 0.02 -18.72 -2.99
CA ASN A 149 0.26 -19.60 -1.86
C ASN A 149 1.55 -20.39 -2.07
N ALA A 150 2.00 -21.10 -1.03
CA ALA A 150 3.08 -22.06 -1.18
C ALA A 150 2.88 -23.30 -0.29
N THR A 151 3.61 -24.35 -0.62
CA THR A 151 3.74 -25.60 0.13
C THR A 151 5.21 -25.87 0.46
N LEU A 152 5.47 -26.80 1.37
CA LEU A 152 6.80 -27.27 1.71
C LEU A 152 6.88 -28.76 1.37
N LEU A 153 7.89 -29.17 0.59
CA LEU A 153 8.10 -30.59 0.29
C LEU A 153 8.33 -31.35 1.60
N ASN A 154 7.60 -32.45 1.80
CA ASN A 154 7.62 -33.31 2.99
C ASN A 154 7.31 -32.61 4.34
N GLY A 155 6.73 -31.40 4.34
CA GLY A 155 6.48 -30.65 5.59
C GLY A 155 5.21 -29.78 5.57
N ILE A 156 5.08 -28.91 6.57
CA ILE A 156 4.03 -27.89 6.63
C ILE A 156 4.71 -26.52 6.66
N ILE A 157 4.36 -25.64 5.73
CA ILE A 157 4.98 -24.32 5.62
C ILE A 157 4.48 -23.37 6.73
N ASN A 158 5.39 -22.62 7.35
CA ASN A 158 5.01 -21.56 8.27
C ASN A 158 4.58 -20.29 7.49
N GLU A 159 3.28 -20.11 7.28
CA GLU A 159 2.71 -18.96 6.56
C GLU A 159 3.14 -17.58 7.10
N LYS A 160 3.59 -17.49 8.35
CA LYS A 160 4.09 -16.23 8.95
C LYS A 160 5.40 -15.77 8.32
N GLU A 161 6.22 -16.70 7.86
CA GLU A 161 7.53 -16.47 7.24
C GLU A 161 7.47 -16.45 5.71
N LEU A 162 6.33 -16.85 5.13
CA LEU A 162 6.09 -16.86 3.69
C LEU A 162 5.71 -15.47 3.15
N ARG A 163 6.43 -14.96 2.15
CA ARG A 163 6.13 -13.71 1.43
C ARG A 163 6.30 -13.88 -0.07
N PHE A 164 5.60 -13.07 -0.84
CA PHE A 164 5.78 -13.02 -2.29
C PHE A 164 6.13 -11.59 -2.76
N THR A 165 6.92 -11.54 -3.83
CA THR A 165 7.23 -10.33 -4.59
C THR A 165 6.83 -10.58 -6.05
N ILE A 166 6.12 -9.62 -6.64
CA ILE A 166 5.62 -9.67 -8.02
C ILE A 166 6.34 -8.59 -8.82
N TYR A 167 6.89 -8.98 -9.96
CA TYR A 167 7.65 -8.13 -10.88
C TYR A 167 6.99 -8.10 -12.26
N GLU A 168 7.23 -7.04 -13.01
CA GLU A 168 6.83 -6.89 -14.42
C GLU A 168 7.86 -7.56 -15.33
N ASP A 169 7.40 -8.40 -16.27
CA ASP A 169 8.20 -9.31 -17.10
C ASP A 169 9.26 -8.62 -17.99
N GLU A 170 9.10 -7.34 -18.29
CA GLU A 170 10.01 -6.59 -19.18
C GLU A 170 11.32 -6.09 -18.51
N LYS A 171 11.59 -6.43 -17.24
CA LYS A 171 12.78 -5.95 -16.49
C LYS A 171 13.48 -7.05 -15.69
N GLU A 172 13.97 -8.06 -16.39
CA GLU A 172 14.55 -9.30 -15.86
C GLU A 172 15.84 -9.14 -14.98
N ASN A 173 16.37 -7.93 -14.78
CA ASN A 173 17.70 -7.71 -14.18
C ASN A 173 17.87 -6.42 -13.34
N ASP A 174 16.80 -5.77 -12.88
CA ASP A 174 16.91 -4.56 -12.04
C ASP A 174 15.69 -4.43 -11.08
N ASP A 175 15.93 -3.99 -9.84
CA ASP A 175 14.91 -3.79 -8.79
C ASP A 175 13.79 -2.81 -9.23
N THR A 176 14.05 -2.02 -10.27
CA THR A 176 13.11 -1.17 -11.01
C THR A 176 11.91 -1.92 -11.64
N GLY A 177 11.86 -3.26 -11.56
CA GLY A 177 10.74 -4.12 -12.00
C GLY A 177 9.66 -4.45 -10.96
N VAL A 178 9.84 -4.13 -9.67
CA VAL A 178 8.89 -4.52 -8.60
C VAL A 178 7.52 -3.85 -8.76
N VAL A 179 6.46 -4.65 -8.96
CA VAL A 179 5.06 -4.20 -8.95
C VAL A 179 4.50 -4.20 -7.53
N LEU A 180 4.82 -5.23 -6.75
CA LEU A 180 4.36 -5.38 -5.37
C LEU A 180 5.27 -6.34 -4.58
N SER A 181 5.72 -5.94 -3.40
CA SER A 181 6.52 -6.77 -2.49
C SER A 181 5.80 -7.07 -1.18
N ASN A 182 6.32 -8.02 -0.40
CA ASN A 182 5.81 -8.40 0.94
C ASN A 182 4.33 -8.83 0.92
N VAL A 183 3.88 -9.45 -0.18
CA VAL A 183 2.53 -10.02 -0.31
C VAL A 183 2.42 -11.21 0.64
N LYS A 184 1.30 -11.31 1.36
CA LYS A 184 1.01 -12.46 2.23
C LYS A 184 0.35 -13.59 1.44
N PRO A 185 0.52 -14.87 1.85
CA PRO A 185 -0.23 -15.97 1.28
C PRO A 185 -1.75 -15.73 1.33
N GLN A 186 -2.46 -16.37 0.40
CA GLN A 186 -3.93 -16.36 0.27
C GLN A 186 -4.55 -14.95 0.03
N SER A 187 -3.71 -13.92 -0.21
CA SER A 187 -4.18 -12.55 -0.46
C SER A 187 -4.54 -12.34 -1.93
N VAL A 188 -5.67 -11.69 -2.18
CA VAL A 188 -6.13 -11.35 -3.55
C VAL A 188 -5.43 -10.09 -4.06
N VAL A 189 -4.41 -10.27 -4.90
CA VAL A 189 -3.75 -9.19 -5.65
C VAL A 189 -4.52 -8.94 -6.95
N ARG A 190 -4.77 -7.66 -7.27
CA ARG A 190 -5.42 -7.25 -8.52
C ARG A 190 -4.40 -6.57 -9.41
N LEU A 191 -4.19 -7.11 -10.60
CA LEU A 191 -3.18 -6.70 -11.56
C LEU A 191 -3.84 -6.39 -12.92
N LYS A 192 -3.11 -5.69 -13.79
CA LYS A 192 -3.48 -5.63 -15.21
C LYS A 192 -3.30 -7.02 -15.82
N ALA A 193 -4.02 -7.36 -16.88
CA ALA A 193 -3.68 -8.50 -17.71
C ALA A 193 -2.32 -8.29 -18.37
N GLY A 194 -1.47 -9.31 -18.34
CA GLY A 194 -0.07 -9.21 -18.70
C GLY A 194 0.74 -10.38 -18.13
N ARG A 195 1.99 -10.48 -18.56
CA ARG A 195 2.97 -11.40 -17.99
C ARG A 195 3.61 -10.76 -16.76
N TYR A 196 3.81 -11.56 -15.73
CA TYR A 196 4.47 -11.17 -14.50
C TYR A 196 5.35 -12.31 -14.01
N HIS A 197 6.31 -11.94 -13.17
CA HIS A 197 7.20 -12.86 -12.52
C HIS A 197 6.95 -12.82 -11.01
N VAL A 198 7.02 -13.96 -10.33
CA VAL A 198 6.76 -14.07 -8.89
C VAL A 198 7.90 -14.80 -8.19
N ASP A 199 8.52 -14.12 -7.23
CA ASP A 199 9.37 -14.76 -6.24
C ASP A 199 8.56 -15.03 -4.96
N SER A 200 8.63 -16.27 -4.50
CA SER A 200 8.09 -16.76 -3.24
C SER A 200 9.25 -16.96 -2.29
N HIS A 201 9.33 -16.18 -1.22
CA HIS A 201 10.38 -16.26 -0.19
C HIS A 201 9.82 -16.96 1.05
N TYR A 202 10.52 -17.96 1.56
CA TYR A 202 10.21 -18.62 2.83
C TYR A 202 11.31 -18.29 3.84
N GLY A 203 10.97 -17.48 4.84
CA GLY A 203 11.97 -16.86 5.72
C GLY A 203 12.71 -15.71 5.04
N SER A 204 13.95 -15.45 5.46
CA SER A 204 14.68 -14.22 5.13
C SER A 204 16.11 -14.44 4.58
N ILE A 205 16.45 -15.66 4.17
CA ILE A 205 17.81 -16.02 3.71
C ILE A 205 17.77 -16.44 2.24
N ASN A 206 17.74 -17.74 1.94
CA ASN A 206 17.96 -18.26 0.58
C ASN A 206 16.84 -19.17 0.05
N ALA A 207 15.87 -19.58 0.86
CA ALA A 207 14.70 -20.34 0.40
C ALA A 207 13.76 -19.43 -0.42
N THR A 208 14.06 -19.30 -1.72
CA THR A 208 13.26 -18.55 -2.70
C THR A 208 12.91 -19.45 -3.89
N VAL A 209 11.63 -19.46 -4.27
CA VAL A 209 11.11 -20.22 -5.42
C VAL A 209 10.44 -19.26 -6.39
N ARG A 210 10.68 -19.47 -7.68
CA ARG A 210 10.48 -18.50 -8.74
C ARG A 210 9.52 -19.03 -9.81
N SER A 211 8.58 -18.22 -10.29
CA SER A 211 7.57 -18.66 -11.26
C SER A 211 7.03 -17.52 -12.14
N ASP A 212 6.93 -17.77 -13.45
CA ASP A 212 6.27 -16.88 -14.41
C ASP A 212 4.76 -17.13 -14.44
N ILE A 213 3.99 -16.04 -14.50
CA ILE A 213 2.53 -16.07 -14.43
C ILE A 213 1.91 -15.21 -15.54
N GLN A 214 0.82 -15.68 -16.14
CA GLN A 214 0.04 -14.94 -17.13
C GLN A 214 -1.28 -14.49 -16.51
N VAL A 215 -1.38 -13.20 -16.13
CA VAL A 215 -2.64 -12.65 -15.64
C VAL A 215 -3.58 -12.43 -16.80
N GLU A 216 -4.81 -12.93 -16.68
CA GLU A 216 -5.88 -12.79 -17.67
C GLU A 216 -6.99 -11.86 -17.16
N ALA A 217 -7.49 -10.98 -18.03
CA ALA A 217 -8.53 -10.03 -17.69
C ALA A 217 -9.85 -10.73 -17.32
N GLY A 218 -10.44 -10.32 -16.20
CA GLY A 218 -11.70 -10.88 -15.69
C GLY A 218 -11.59 -12.27 -15.05
N LYS A 219 -10.41 -12.88 -14.96
CA LYS A 219 -10.19 -14.16 -14.28
C LYS A 219 -9.58 -13.98 -12.90
N MET A 220 -9.82 -14.94 -12.02
CA MET A 220 -9.10 -15.14 -10.77
C MET A 220 -8.23 -16.39 -10.93
N MET A 221 -6.93 -16.25 -10.65
CA MET A 221 -5.95 -17.33 -10.69
C MET A 221 -5.49 -17.65 -9.27
N ALA A 222 -5.32 -18.93 -8.96
CA ALA A 222 -4.67 -19.38 -7.73
C ALA A 222 -3.39 -20.14 -8.10
N ILE A 223 -2.28 -19.83 -7.43
CA ILE A 223 -0.95 -20.37 -7.72
C ILE A 223 -0.35 -20.85 -6.41
N THR A 224 0.16 -22.08 -6.40
CA THR A 224 0.88 -22.66 -5.26
C THR A 224 2.28 -23.01 -5.72
N LEU A 225 3.30 -22.42 -5.09
CA LEU A 225 4.71 -22.73 -5.34
C LEU A 225 5.21 -23.72 -4.27
N GLU A 226 6.02 -24.70 -4.63
CA GLU A 226 6.58 -25.66 -3.67
C GLU A 226 8.01 -25.29 -3.28
N HIS A 227 8.25 -25.11 -1.98
CA HIS A 227 9.58 -24.89 -1.40
C HIS A 227 10.24 -26.21 -1.00
N GLN A 228 11.57 -26.25 -1.14
CA GLN A 228 12.43 -27.28 -0.56
C GLN A 228 13.29 -26.61 0.51
N ALA A 229 12.89 -26.71 1.78
CA ALA A 229 13.46 -25.94 2.88
C ALA A 229 13.09 -26.52 4.26
N ALA A 230 13.81 -26.10 5.29
CA ALA A 230 13.45 -26.39 6.69
C ALA A 230 13.81 -25.23 7.64
N GLN A 231 13.18 -25.20 8.81
CA GLN A 231 13.53 -24.31 9.89
C GLN A 231 14.70 -24.91 10.69
N ILE A 232 15.79 -24.16 10.80
CA ILE A 232 17.02 -24.57 11.48
C ILE A 232 17.28 -23.67 12.68
N VAL A 233 17.64 -24.28 13.82
CA VAL A 233 18.04 -23.57 15.04
C VAL A 233 19.51 -23.84 15.34
N LEU A 234 20.37 -22.84 15.12
CA LEU A 234 21.80 -22.93 15.44
C LEU A 234 22.04 -22.63 16.93
N LYS A 235 22.88 -23.44 17.58
CA LYS A 235 23.36 -23.24 18.96
C LYS A 235 24.79 -23.76 19.15
N LEU A 236 25.63 -22.99 19.84
CA LEU A 236 27.00 -23.39 20.22
C LEU A 236 26.97 -23.87 21.67
N VAL A 237 27.36 -25.11 21.94
CA VAL A 237 27.22 -25.75 23.25
C VAL A 237 28.56 -26.25 23.78
N ARG A 238 28.72 -26.34 25.11
CA ARG A 238 29.96 -26.89 25.72
C ARG A 238 30.10 -28.40 25.55
N GLN A 239 28.97 -29.09 25.50
CA GLN A 239 28.82 -30.53 25.39
C GLN A 239 27.47 -30.80 24.72
N GLU A 240 27.29 -31.98 24.13
CA GLU A 240 26.04 -32.31 23.45
C GLU A 240 24.82 -32.24 24.39
N GLY A 241 23.70 -31.69 23.89
CA GLY A 241 22.51 -31.40 24.69
C GLY A 241 22.67 -30.31 25.77
N GLY A 242 23.81 -29.60 25.83
CA GLY A 242 24.04 -28.51 26.77
C GLY A 242 23.34 -27.19 26.42
N GLU A 243 23.42 -26.22 27.33
CA GLU A 243 22.95 -24.85 27.08
C GLU A 243 23.80 -24.12 26.04
N ALA A 244 23.15 -23.22 25.28
CA ALA A 244 23.80 -22.42 24.27
C ALA A 244 24.68 -21.31 24.87
N LEU A 245 25.86 -21.11 24.31
CA LEU A 245 26.79 -20.05 24.69
C LEU A 245 26.31 -18.70 24.17
N ALA A 246 26.07 -17.77 25.10
CA ALA A 246 25.85 -16.36 24.80
C ALA A 246 27.05 -15.73 24.06
N ASP A 247 26.79 -14.59 23.42
CA ASP A 247 27.77 -13.78 22.69
C ASP A 247 28.50 -14.57 21.57
N THR A 248 27.80 -15.51 20.95
CA THR A 248 28.27 -16.26 19.77
C THR A 248 27.91 -15.51 18.50
N SER A 249 28.93 -15.19 17.70
CA SER A 249 28.79 -14.69 16.34
C SER A 249 28.71 -15.88 15.39
N TRP A 250 27.73 -15.86 14.50
CA TRP A 250 27.46 -16.89 13.52
C TRP A 250 27.70 -16.37 12.11
N SER A 251 28.43 -17.13 11.31
CA SER A 251 28.44 -17.03 9.86
C SER A 251 28.03 -18.38 9.29
N LEU A 252 27.10 -18.39 8.35
CA LEU A 252 26.62 -19.60 7.69
C LEU A 252 27.12 -19.58 6.24
N ALA A 253 27.85 -20.62 5.85
CA ALA A 253 28.31 -20.81 4.47
C ALA A 253 27.52 -21.92 3.75
N ASN A 254 27.42 -21.83 2.43
CA ASN A 254 27.01 -22.94 1.57
C ASN A 254 28.18 -23.94 1.36
N ASP A 255 27.92 -24.99 0.58
CA ASP A 255 28.91 -25.99 0.14
C ASP A 255 30.14 -25.40 -0.57
N SER A 256 29.95 -24.27 -1.25
CA SER A 256 30.95 -23.54 -2.03
C SER A 256 31.83 -22.63 -1.16
N GLY A 257 31.48 -22.45 0.12
CA GLY A 257 32.18 -21.59 1.08
C GLY A 257 31.72 -20.12 1.09
N ASP A 258 30.72 -19.76 0.28
CA ASP A 258 30.15 -18.41 0.26
C ASP A 258 29.28 -18.19 1.50
N ILE A 259 29.48 -17.08 2.20
CA ILE A 259 28.66 -16.70 3.36
C ILE A 259 27.27 -16.25 2.89
N VAL A 260 26.24 -17.01 3.27
CA VAL A 260 24.84 -16.73 2.93
C VAL A 260 24.09 -15.97 4.03
N TYR A 261 24.58 -16.01 5.28
CA TYR A 261 23.97 -15.30 6.40
C TYR A 261 24.96 -15.07 7.56
N GLU A 262 24.85 -13.93 8.24
CA GLU A 262 25.61 -13.63 9.46
C GLU A 262 24.72 -13.01 10.53
N THR A 263 24.96 -13.36 11.80
CA THR A 263 24.22 -12.81 12.94
C THR A 263 24.95 -13.03 14.28
N VAL A 264 24.40 -12.52 15.38
CA VAL A 264 24.92 -12.74 16.75
C VAL A 264 23.78 -13.21 17.65
N GLY A 265 23.97 -14.33 18.36
CA GLY A 265 22.96 -14.88 19.26
C GLY A 265 23.35 -16.21 19.88
N ALA A 266 22.78 -16.52 21.05
CA ALA A 266 22.91 -17.85 21.67
C ALA A 266 22.13 -18.91 20.88
N TYR A 267 20.90 -18.57 20.50
CA TYR A 267 20.03 -19.34 19.62
C TYR A 267 19.72 -18.51 18.38
N VAL A 268 19.89 -19.09 17.20
CA VAL A 268 19.54 -18.46 15.93
C VAL A 268 18.55 -19.36 15.20
N SER A 269 17.29 -18.95 15.16
CA SER A 269 16.25 -19.60 14.36
C SER A 269 16.18 -18.94 12.99
N LEU A 270 16.24 -19.73 11.92
CA LEU A 270 16.21 -19.28 10.54
C LEU A 270 15.61 -20.35 9.62
N VAL A 271 15.33 -20.01 8.37
CA VAL A 271 14.84 -20.95 7.34
C VAL A 271 15.87 -21.00 6.22
N LEU A 272 16.24 -22.22 5.80
CA LEU A 272 17.20 -22.48 4.74
C LEU A 272 16.60 -23.34 3.65
N ALA A 273 17.05 -23.12 2.40
CA ALA A 273 16.82 -24.04 1.31
C ALA A 273 17.49 -25.40 1.58
N GLU A 274 16.93 -26.48 1.03
CA GLU A 274 17.56 -27.82 1.02
C GLU A 274 18.98 -27.75 0.41
N GLY A 275 19.96 -28.41 1.05
CA GLY A 275 21.36 -28.36 0.65
C GLY A 275 22.36 -28.58 1.79
N GLU A 276 23.65 -28.52 1.47
CA GLU A 276 24.76 -28.67 2.42
C GLU A 276 25.28 -27.31 2.90
N TYR A 277 25.55 -27.19 4.20
CA TYR A 277 25.95 -25.94 4.85
C TYR A 277 27.05 -26.12 5.89
N ILE A 278 27.78 -25.04 6.16
CA ILE A 278 28.79 -24.95 7.23
C ILE A 278 28.35 -23.86 8.22
N ALA A 279 28.01 -24.27 9.44
CA ALA A 279 27.77 -23.34 10.55
C ALA A 279 29.10 -22.98 11.21
N ILE A 280 29.51 -21.71 11.10
CA ILE A 280 30.73 -21.16 11.70
C ILE A 280 30.35 -20.33 12.92
N ALA A 281 30.75 -20.78 14.11
CA ALA A 281 30.45 -20.17 15.39
C ALA A 281 31.72 -19.58 16.03
N LYS A 282 31.84 -18.26 16.08
CA LYS A 282 32.90 -17.57 16.82
C LYS A 282 32.40 -17.18 18.21
N ASN A 283 33.08 -17.67 19.25
CA ASN A 283 32.83 -17.26 20.63
C ASN A 283 34.16 -16.85 21.28
N LYS A 284 34.26 -15.56 21.64
CA LYS A 284 35.53 -14.92 22.03
C LYS A 284 36.58 -15.10 20.92
N ASP A 285 37.76 -15.61 21.27
CA ASP A 285 38.91 -15.78 20.36
C ASP A 285 38.92 -17.17 19.69
N LYS A 286 37.87 -17.98 19.84
CA LYS A 286 37.76 -19.32 19.28
C LYS A 286 36.69 -19.42 18.21
N ILE A 287 37.01 -20.11 17.12
CA ILE A 287 36.11 -20.40 16.00
C ILE A 287 35.85 -21.90 15.98
N TYR A 288 34.58 -22.26 15.90
CA TYR A 288 34.10 -23.63 15.79
C TYR A 288 33.30 -23.78 14.50
N GLN A 289 33.39 -24.93 13.84
CA GLN A 289 32.67 -25.22 12.60
C GLN A 289 31.94 -26.55 12.70
N LYS A 290 30.79 -26.66 12.01
CA LYS A 290 30.08 -27.92 11.80
C LYS A 290 29.43 -27.93 10.42
N VAL A 291 29.65 -29.00 9.67
CA VAL A 291 28.93 -29.28 8.42
C VAL A 291 27.59 -29.94 8.76
N PHE A 292 26.52 -29.57 8.07
CA PHE A 292 25.20 -30.18 8.21
C PHE A 292 24.39 -30.07 6.92
N SER A 293 23.49 -31.03 6.70
CA SER A 293 22.55 -31.07 5.60
C SER A 293 21.20 -30.51 6.04
N VAL A 294 20.59 -29.64 5.24
CA VAL A 294 19.20 -29.23 5.37
C VAL A 294 18.36 -30.09 4.45
N VAL A 295 17.33 -30.76 4.98
CA VAL A 295 16.41 -31.62 4.21
C VAL A 295 15.00 -31.04 4.31
N SER A 296 14.29 -30.92 3.19
CA SER A 296 12.99 -30.25 3.17
C SER A 296 11.97 -30.89 4.11
N GLY A 297 11.30 -30.04 4.89
CA GLY A 297 10.30 -30.45 5.88
C GLY A 297 10.87 -31.06 7.17
N HIS A 298 12.19 -31.14 7.32
CA HIS A 298 12.84 -31.64 8.54
C HIS A 298 13.48 -30.50 9.34
N ASP A 299 12.70 -29.89 10.22
CA ASP A 299 13.18 -28.83 11.11
C ASP A 299 14.17 -29.40 12.15
N GLU A 300 15.37 -28.81 12.30
CA GLU A 300 16.47 -29.37 13.10
C GLU A 300 17.21 -28.34 13.99
N ASP A 301 17.57 -28.80 15.19
CA ASP A 301 18.43 -28.11 16.17
C ASP A 301 19.92 -28.46 15.93
N ILE A 302 20.68 -27.57 15.27
CA ILE A 302 22.10 -27.80 14.96
C ILE A 302 22.99 -27.36 16.13
N SER A 303 23.31 -28.32 17.01
CA SER A 303 24.37 -28.19 18.02
C SER A 303 25.76 -28.16 17.39
N VAL A 304 26.51 -27.06 17.55
CA VAL A 304 27.97 -27.03 17.37
C VAL A 304 28.61 -27.25 18.76
N VAL A 305 29.45 -28.26 18.92
CA VAL A 305 30.10 -28.54 20.22
C VAL A 305 31.45 -27.82 20.28
N ALA A 306 31.70 -27.07 21.36
CA ALA A 306 32.91 -26.29 21.57
C ALA A 306 34.13 -27.15 22.00
N ASN A 307 34.46 -28.18 21.21
CA ASN A 307 35.58 -29.11 21.42
C ASN A 307 36.72 -28.87 20.39
N GLU A 308 37.81 -29.63 20.49
CA GLU A 308 38.96 -29.52 19.58
C GLU A 308 38.66 -30.02 18.16
N GLN A 309 37.74 -30.99 17.99
CA GLN A 309 37.39 -31.55 16.69
C GLN A 309 36.69 -30.54 15.78
N ASN A 310 35.82 -29.71 16.36
CA ASN A 310 35.11 -28.65 15.66
C ASN A 310 35.92 -27.35 15.62
N MET A 311 37.02 -27.23 16.37
CA MET A 311 37.79 -25.99 16.43
C MET A 311 38.62 -25.83 15.16
N GLN A 312 38.44 -24.70 14.48
CA GLN A 312 39.28 -24.38 13.34
C GLN A 312 40.71 -24.11 13.84
N GLN A 313 41.65 -24.97 13.47
CA GLN A 313 43.07 -24.70 13.69
C GLN A 313 43.49 -23.55 12.78
N ILE A 314 43.66 -22.38 13.38
CA ILE A 314 44.41 -21.29 12.76
C ILE A 314 45.88 -21.70 12.88
N GLU A 315 46.47 -22.21 11.80
CA GLU A 315 47.92 -22.29 11.70
C GLU A 315 48.46 -20.85 11.74
N GLU A 316 49.07 -20.47 12.87
CA GLU A 316 49.82 -19.21 13.01
C GLU A 316 51.13 -19.31 12.22
N ASP A 317 51.00 -19.37 10.90
CA ASP A 317 52.11 -19.40 9.96
C ASP A 317 52.62 -17.96 9.75
N MET A 318 53.28 -17.38 10.77
CA MET A 318 54.31 -16.33 10.62
C MET A 318 55.19 -16.16 11.88
N ASN A 319 56.50 -16.17 11.66
CA ASN A 319 57.56 -15.73 12.59
C ASN A 319 57.47 -14.24 12.95
#